data_AF-A0A3D9Y2G6-F1
#
_entry.id   AF-A0A3D9Y2G6-F1
#
_cell.length_a   1.000
_cell.length_b   1.000
_cell.length_c   1.000
_cell.angle_alpha   90.00
_cell.angle_beta   90.00
_cell.angle_gamma   90.00
#
_symmetry.space_group_name_H-M   'P 1'
#
loop_
_entity.id
_entity.type
_entity.pdbx_description
1 polymer ?
#
loop_
_entity_poly.entity_id
_entity_poly.type
_entity_poly.pdbx_seq_one_letter_code
_entity_poly.pdbx_strand_id
1 'polypeptide(L)' 'MTVELPAALFRDLVAYGQILGREAGGPPVEPARLIVPMLEKFLASDRGFAKAKRGKPTGNRLE' A
#
# COMPACT_ATOMS: atom_id res chain seq x y z
N MET A 1 3.25 10.44 -12.01
CA MET A 1 2.06 9.56 -12.14
C MET A 1 0.92 10.19 -11.36
N THR A 2 -0.27 10.23 -11.93
CA THR A 2 -1.51 10.64 -11.25
C THR A 2 -2.35 9.39 -10.97
N VAL A 3 -3.06 9.37 -9.84
CA VAL A 3 -3.94 8.26 -9.46
C VAL A 3 -5.33 8.84 -9.22
N GLU A 4 -6.31 8.34 -9.97
CA GLU A 4 -7.71 8.68 -9.77
C GLU A 4 -8.31 7.82 -8.67
N LEU A 5 -9.04 8.44 -7.75
CA LEU A 5 -9.69 7.76 -6.63
C LEU A 5 -11.20 8.01 -6.69
N PRO A 6 -12.03 6.98 -6.46
CA PRO A 6 -13.45 7.19 -6.21
C PRO A 6 -13.64 8.19 -5.05
N ALA A 7 -14.60 9.10 -5.19
CA ALA A 7 -14.84 10.14 -4.19
C ALA A 7 -15.12 9.57 -2.79
N ALA A 8 -15.78 8.41 -2.69
CA ALA A 8 -15.99 7.72 -1.43
C ALA A 8 -14.68 7.32 -0.75
N LEU A 9 -13.77 6.69 -1.51
CA LEU A 9 -12.45 6.28 -0.99
C LEU A 9 -11.61 7.49 -0.55
N PHE A 10 -11.66 8.60 -1.29
CA PHE A 10 -10.96 9.81 -0.87
C PHE A 10 -11.49 10.34 0.47
N ARG A 11 -12.81 10.37 0.67
CA ARG A 11 -13.41 10.78 1.96
C ARG A 11 -13.00 9.85 3.11
N ASP A 12 -12.94 8.55 2.87
CA ASP A 12 -12.52 7.58 3.88
C ASP A 12 -11.04 7.78 4.26
N LEU A 13 -10.17 8.06 3.28
CA LEU A 13 -8.76 8.36 3.55
C LEU A 13 -8.58 9.67 4.35
N VAL A 14 -9.40 10.69 4.09
CA VAL A 14 -9.41 11.93 4.88
C VAL A 14 -9.80 11.63 6.33
N ALA A 15 -10.90 10.89 6.54
CA ALA A 15 -11.35 10.51 7.87
C ALA A 15 -10.29 9.67 8.61
N TYR A 16 -9.67 8.72 7.92
CA TYR A 16 -8.59 7.89 8.48
C TYR A 16 -7.37 8.73 8.89
N GLY A 17 -6.97 9.69 8.05
CA GLY A 17 -5.88 10.61 8.36
C GLY A 17 -6.14 11.49 9.59
N GLN A 18 -7.40 11.91 9.79
CA GLN A 18 -7.82 12.65 10.99
C GLN A 18 -7.71 11.79 12.25
N ILE A 19 -8.20 10.54 12.20
CA ILE A 19 -8.13 9.60 13.32
C ILE A 19 -6.67 9.36 13.72
N LEU A 20 -5.82 9.07 12.73
CA LEU A 20 -4.40 8.77 12.97
C LEU A 20 -3.65 9.96 13.57
N GLY A 21 -3.89 11.18 13.04
CA GLY A 21 -3.31 12.40 13.59
C GLY A 21 -3.72 12.62 15.05
N ARG A 22 -5.01 12.48 15.35
CA ARG A 22 -5.55 12.59 16.72
C ARG A 22 -4.92 11.58 17.67
N GLU A 23 -4.81 10.32 17.27
CA GLU A 23 -4.19 9.26 18.08
C GLU A 23 -2.70 9.53 18.35
N ALA A 24 -2.00 10.13 17.39
CA ALA A 24 -0.60 10.53 17.54
C ALA A 24 -0.40 11.88 18.25
N GLY A 25 -1.48 12.56 18.68
CA GLY A 25 -1.42 13.90 19.29
C GLY A 25 -0.96 14.99 18.32
N GLY A 26 -1.10 14.77 17.02
CA GLY A 26 -0.61 15.64 15.95
C GLY A 26 -1.69 16.07 14.96
N PRO A 27 -1.31 16.82 13.91
CA PRO A 27 -2.23 17.21 12.85
C PRO A 27 -2.70 15.99 12.04
N PRO A 28 -3.84 16.08 11.32
CA PRO A 28 -4.28 15.05 10.40
C PRO A 28 -3.21 14.66 9.38
N VAL A 29 -3.16 13.38 9.02
CA VAL A 29 -2.28 12.89 7.96
C VAL A 29 -2.98 13.02 6.61
N GLU A 30 -2.32 13.70 5.66
CA GLU A 30 -2.85 13.88 4.30
C GLU A 30 -3.08 12.53 3.58
N PRO A 31 -4.21 12.35 2.86
CA PRO A 31 -4.51 11.12 2.11
C PRO A 31 -3.35 10.63 1.22
N ALA A 32 -2.68 11.54 0.51
CA ALA A 32 -1.57 11.20 -0.37
C ALA A 32 -0.38 10.57 0.38
N ARG A 33 -0.17 10.92 1.65
CA ARG A 33 0.89 10.35 2.50
C ARG A 33 0.52 8.98 3.05
N LEU A 34 -0.75 8.59 3.00
CA LEU A 34 -1.22 7.28 3.46
C LEU A 34 -1.12 6.21 2.37
N ILE A 35 -1.37 6.59 1.10
CA ILE A 35 -1.49 5.64 -0.02
C ILE A 35 -0.23 4.78 -0.19
N VAL A 36 0.95 5.42 -0.25
CA VAL A 36 2.22 4.70 -0.49
C VAL A 36 2.50 3.67 0.62
N PRO A 37 2.58 4.04 1.92
CA PRO A 37 2.85 3.06 2.96
C PRO A 37 1.76 1.99 3.10
N MET A 38 0.50 2.29 2.75
CA MET A 38 -0.56 1.28 2.69
C MET A 38 -0.30 0.25 1.58
N LEU A 39 0.03 0.70 0.36
CA LEU A 39 0.32 -0.19 -0.77
C LEU A 39 1.59 -1.02 -0.53
N GLU A 40 2.63 -0.43 0.08
CA GLU A 40 3.83 -1.16 0.46
C GLU A 40 3.52 -2.30 1.44
N LYS A 41 2.74 -2.01 2.50
CA LYS A 41 2.29 -3.02 3.46
C LYS A 41 1.42 -4.09 2.82
N PHE A 42 0.51 -3.69 1.93
CA PHE A 42 -0.34 -4.62 1.19
C PHE A 42 0.51 -5.60 0.36
N LEU A 43 1.40 -5.09 -0.48
CA LEU A 43 2.28 -5.90 -1.32
C LEU A 43 3.25 -6.77 -0.50
N ALA A 44 3.77 -6.26 0.61
CA ALA A 44 4.63 -7.02 1.51
C ALA A 44 3.90 -8.20 2.17
N SER A 45 2.61 -8.06 2.46
CA SER A 45 1.79 -9.10 3.06
C SER A 45 1.30 -10.17 2.07
N ASP A 46 1.27 -9.85 0.78
CA ASP A 46 0.82 -10.77 -0.26
C ASP A 46 1.87 -11.84 -0.57
N ARG A 47 1.68 -13.04 0.00
CA ARG A 47 2.55 -14.21 -0.24
C ARG A 47 2.49 -14.71 -1.68
N GLY A 48 1.35 -14.57 -2.36
CA GLY A 48 1.18 -14.96 -3.76
C GLY A 48 2.04 -14.08 -4.66
N PHE A 49 1.94 -12.76 -4.46
CA PHE A 49 2.81 -11.78 -5.08
C PHE A 49 4.29 -12.04 -4.75
N ALA A 50 4.64 -12.26 -3.47
CA ALA A 50 6.01 -12.53 -3.07
C ALA A 50 6.59 -13.79 -3.74
N LYS A 51 5.81 -14.87 -3.87
CA LYS A 51 6.23 -16.10 -4.57
C LYS A 51 6.42 -15.88 -6.06
N ALA A 52 5.48 -15.18 -6.71
CA ALA A 52 5.58 -14.84 -8.13
C ALA A 52 6.78 -13.94 -8.41
N LYS A 53 6.98 -12.90 -7.59
CA LYS A 53 8.12 -11.96 -7.67
C LYS A 53 9.46 -12.66 -7.50
N ARG A 54 9.53 -13.67 -6.62
CA ARG A 54 10.77 -14.43 -6.37
C ARG A 54 11.19 -15.32 -7.52
N GLY A 55 10.31 -15.61 -8.49
CA GLY A 55 10.60 -16.35 -9.72
C GLY A 55 11.46 -17.60 -9.50
N LYS A 56 10.85 -18.80 -9.54
CA LYS A 56 11.66 -20.03 -9.64
C LYS A 56 12.62 -19.84 -10.83
N PRO A 57 13.96 -19.91 -10.66
CA PRO A 57 14.82 -20.08 -11.80
C PRO A 57 14.43 -21.44 -12.37
N THR A 58 13.68 -21.43 -13.47
CA THR A 58 13.45 -22.62 -14.27
C THR A 58 14.84 -23.10 -14.67
N GLY A 59 15.21 -24.29 -14.18
CA GLY A 59 16.59 -24.74 -14.14
C GLY A 59 17.19 -24.88 -15.53
N ASN A 60 18.48 -24.56 -15.63
CA ASN A 60 19.32 -25.18 -16.64
C ASN A 60 19.75 -26.55 -16.10
N ARG A 61 18.93 -27.57 -16.38
CA ARG A 61 19.38 -28.96 -16.39
C ARG A 61 20.29 -29.05 -17.62
N LEU A 62 21.60 -29.05 -17.38
CA LEU A 62 22.55 -29.46 -18.40
C LEU A 62 22.43 -30.99 -18.52
N GLU A 63 21.90 -31.40 -19.65
CA GLU A 63 22.22 -32.69 -20.29
C GLU A 63 23.72 -32.74 -20.62
#